data_AF-A0A965SSE6-F1
#
_entry.id   AF-A0A965SSE6-F1
#
_cell.length_a   1.000
_cell.length_b   1.000
_cell.length_c   1.000
_cell.angle_alpha   90.00
_cell.angle_beta   90.00
_cell.angle_gamma   90.00
#
_symmetry.space_group_name_H-M   'P 1'
#
loop_
_entity.id
_entity.type
_entity.pdbx_description
1 polymer ?
#
loop_
_entity_poly.entity_id
_entity_poly.type
_entity_poly.pdbx_seq_one_letter_code
_entity_poly.pdbx_strand_id
1 'polypeptide(L)'
;MSQAKQENCLFCDVLEIDRARIVEENDLAFVVRDGFPVTQSHTLLIPKRHVLDYFGLNTAEVSAIHLLLHSQKKLLSEQDVTIAGYNIGMNCGKVAGQSVWHCHVHLIPRRQGDAPYPKGGVRHVIPYKGNYEDLK
;
A
#
# COMPACT_ATOMS: atom_id res chain seq x y z
N MET A 1 -8.63 -13.64 18.58
CA MET A 1 -9.45 -14.54 17.75
C MET A 1 -9.18 -14.19 16.30
N SER A 2 -8.50 -15.05 15.55
CA SER A 2 -8.27 -14.85 14.11
C SER A 2 -9.61 -14.87 13.41
N GLN A 3 -9.96 -13.81 12.67
CA GLN A 3 -11.06 -13.92 11.72
C GLN A 3 -10.59 -14.78 10.55
N ALA A 4 -11.44 -15.73 10.18
CA ALA A 4 -11.20 -16.75 9.17
C ALA A 4 -10.96 -16.12 7.78
N LYS A 5 -10.22 -16.86 6.94
CA LYS A 5 -10.10 -16.64 5.51
C LYS A 5 -11.44 -16.24 4.89
N GLN A 6 -11.43 -15.21 4.06
CA GLN A 6 -12.58 -14.88 3.22
C GLN A 6 -12.45 -15.60 1.87
N GLU A 7 -13.50 -16.27 1.43
CA GLU A 7 -13.56 -16.90 0.10
C GLU A 7 -13.40 -15.84 -1.00
N ASN A 8 -12.67 -16.20 -2.08
CA ASN A 8 -12.39 -15.35 -3.23
C ASN A 8 -11.64 -14.03 -2.91
N CYS A 9 -10.85 -14.00 -1.83
CA CYS A 9 -9.98 -12.88 -1.53
C CYS A 9 -8.54 -13.15 -1.97
N LEU A 10 -8.06 -12.34 -2.94
CA LEU A 10 -6.70 -12.43 -3.50
C LEU A 10 -5.61 -12.44 -2.43
N PHE A 11 -5.74 -11.61 -1.39
CA PHE A 11 -4.72 -11.51 -0.34
C PHE A 11 -4.82 -12.62 0.71
N CYS A 12 -6.01 -13.15 0.97
CA CYS A 12 -6.14 -14.38 1.75
C CYS A 12 -5.49 -15.56 1.03
N ASP A 13 -5.67 -15.64 -0.30
CA ASP A 13 -5.05 -16.70 -1.11
C ASP A 13 -3.53 -16.58 -1.16
N VAL A 14 -2.95 -15.37 -1.20
CA VAL A 14 -1.51 -15.19 -1.02
C VAL A 14 -1.03 -15.74 0.32
N LEU A 15 -1.77 -15.50 1.40
CA LEU A 15 -1.34 -15.91 2.74
C LEU A 15 -1.36 -17.43 2.94
N GLU A 16 -2.31 -18.13 2.30
CA GLU A 16 -2.54 -19.57 2.50
C GLU A 16 -2.02 -20.46 1.37
N ILE A 17 -2.05 -19.98 0.12
CA ILE A 17 -1.80 -20.78 -1.08
C ILE A 17 -0.52 -20.32 -1.79
N ASP A 18 -0.36 -19.01 -2.03
CA ASP A 18 0.75 -18.45 -2.81
C ASP A 18 1.72 -17.62 -1.94
N ARG A 19 2.22 -18.23 -0.87
CA ARG A 19 3.13 -17.57 0.09
C ARG A 19 4.45 -17.13 -0.54
N ALA A 20 4.83 -17.68 -1.69
CA ALA A 20 6.06 -17.31 -2.40
C ALA A 20 6.06 -15.84 -2.86
N ARG A 21 4.88 -15.20 -2.95
CA ARG A 21 4.75 -13.76 -3.23
C ARG A 21 5.10 -12.85 -2.05
N ILE A 22 5.15 -13.39 -0.84
CA ILE A 22 5.43 -12.61 0.37
C ILE A 22 6.92 -12.29 0.42
N VAL A 23 7.26 -11.00 0.42
CA VAL A 23 8.67 -10.53 0.46
C VAL A 23 9.17 -10.26 1.87
N GLU A 24 8.26 -9.97 2.80
CA GLU A 24 8.52 -9.77 4.23
C GLU A 24 7.21 -9.97 4.99
N GLU A 25 7.25 -10.45 6.23
CA GLU A 25 6.08 -10.51 7.11
C GLU A 25 6.48 -10.39 8.58
N ASN A 26 5.50 -10.02 9.41
CA ASN A 26 5.56 -10.15 10.87
C ASN A 26 4.31 -10.90 11.35
N ASP A 27 4.06 -10.89 12.67
CA ASP A 27 2.97 -11.67 13.26
C ASP A 27 1.57 -11.30 12.72
N LEU A 28 1.35 -10.04 12.33
CA LEU A 28 0.02 -9.52 12.01
C LEU A 28 -0.13 -8.99 10.59
N ALA A 29 0.95 -8.82 9.84
CA ALA A 29 0.93 -8.26 8.49
C ALA A 29 2.02 -8.87 7.61
N PHE A 30 1.86 -8.73 6.30
CA PHE A 30 2.80 -9.19 5.29
C PHE A 30 2.91 -8.18 4.14
N VAL A 31 3.96 -8.33 3.36
CA VAL A 31 4.33 -7.43 2.27
C VAL A 31 4.37 -8.19 0.96
N VAL A 32 3.82 -7.61 -0.10
CA VAL A 32 3.96 -8.08 -1.48
C VAL A 32 4.35 -6.92 -2.40
N ARG A 33 5.01 -7.23 -3.53
CA ARG A 33 5.15 -6.26 -4.62
C ARG A 33 3.85 -6.23 -5.42
N ASP A 34 3.39 -5.03 -5.78
CA ASP A 34 2.17 -4.87 -6.56
C ASP A 34 2.35 -5.49 -7.96
N GLY A 35 1.36 -6.25 -8.42
CA GLY A 35 1.35 -6.83 -9.77
C GLY A 35 1.09 -5.81 -10.87
N PHE A 36 0.53 -4.65 -10.53
CA PHE A 36 0.26 -3.52 -11.41
C PHE A 36 0.90 -2.25 -10.83
N PRO A 37 2.24 -2.18 -10.77
CA PRO A 37 2.94 -1.11 -10.08
C PRO A 37 2.74 0.24 -10.78
N VAL A 38 2.39 1.29 -10.01
CA VAL A 38 2.34 2.67 -10.54
C VAL A 38 3.74 3.26 -10.72
N THR A 39 4.70 2.82 -9.91
CA THR A 39 6.15 3.08 -10.07
C THR A 39 6.92 1.81 -9.73
N GLN A 40 8.17 1.72 -10.20
CA GLN A 40 9.02 0.57 -9.90
C GLN A 40 9.16 0.36 -8.38
N SER A 41 8.97 -0.90 -7.97
CA SER A 41 8.96 -1.36 -6.57
C SER A 41 7.76 -0.87 -5.74
N HIS A 42 6.64 -0.51 -6.38
CA HIS A 42 5.37 -0.32 -5.69
C HIS A 42 5.03 -1.55 -4.84
N THR A 43 4.72 -1.30 -3.57
CA THR A 43 4.64 -2.31 -2.52
C THR A 43 3.34 -2.17 -1.76
N LEU A 44 2.73 -3.32 -1.42
CA LEU A 44 1.50 -3.40 -0.65
C LEU A 44 1.79 -4.02 0.71
N LEU A 45 1.29 -3.39 1.77
CA LEU A 45 1.36 -3.88 3.14
C LEU A 45 -0.04 -4.27 3.61
N ILE A 46 -0.20 -5.53 3.98
CA ILE A 46 -1.52 -6.17 4.11
C ILE A 46 -1.61 -6.84 5.48
N PRO A 47 -2.66 -6.59 6.28
CA PRO A 47 -2.89 -7.34 7.51
C PRO A 47 -3.20 -8.81 7.17
N LYS A 48 -2.69 -9.74 7.98
CA LYS A 48 -3.00 -11.17 7.84
C LYS A 48 -4.48 -11.46 8.09
N ARG A 49 -5.09 -10.75 9.05
CA ARG A 49 -6.54 -10.81 9.27
C ARG A 49 -7.26 -10.15 8.09
N HIS A 50 -8.27 -10.83 7.56
CA HIS A 50 -9.15 -10.22 6.57
C HIS A 50 -9.96 -9.09 7.20
N VAL A 51 -9.74 -7.88 6.71
CA VAL A 51 -10.45 -6.67 7.11
C VAL A 51 -10.61 -5.79 5.88
N LEU A 52 -11.79 -5.22 5.69
CA LEU A 52 -12.13 -4.57 4.42
C LEU A 52 -11.22 -3.40 4.10
N ASP A 53 -10.96 -2.51 5.06
CA ASP A 53 -10.17 -1.31 4.86
C ASP A 53 -9.42 -0.89 6.13
N TYR A 54 -8.74 0.27 6.05
CA TYR A 54 -7.93 0.81 7.14
C TYR A 54 -8.71 1.04 8.43
N PHE A 55 -10.00 1.42 8.32
CA PHE A 55 -10.81 1.78 9.49
C PHE A 55 -11.27 0.56 10.31
N GLY A 56 -11.14 -0.65 9.76
CA GLY A 56 -11.37 -1.88 10.51
C GLY A 56 -10.14 -2.44 11.23
N LEU A 57 -8.96 -1.83 11.08
CA LEU A 57 -7.73 -2.27 11.74
C LEU A 57 -7.79 -2.00 13.24
N ASN A 58 -7.22 -2.90 14.03
CA ASN A 58 -6.91 -2.62 15.43
C ASN A 58 -5.51 -2.00 15.58
N THR A 59 -5.22 -1.43 16.76
CA THR A 59 -3.94 -0.75 17.03
C THR A 59 -2.72 -1.63 16.77
N ALA A 60 -2.77 -2.92 17.10
CA ALA A 60 -1.65 -3.83 16.90
C ALA A 60 -1.38 -4.08 15.40
N GLU A 61 -2.42 -4.17 14.59
CA GLU A 61 -2.30 -4.31 13.13
C GLU A 61 -1.78 -3.03 12.48
N VAL A 62 -2.24 -1.86 12.94
CA VAL A 62 -1.69 -0.57 12.51
C VAL A 62 -0.19 -0.49 12.81
N SER A 63 0.22 -0.86 14.03
CA SER A 63 1.64 -0.91 14.40
C SER A 63 2.43 -1.91 13.56
N ALA A 64 1.87 -3.10 13.30
CA ALA A 64 2.52 -4.12 12.49
C ALA A 64 2.74 -3.65 11.03
N ILE A 65 1.76 -3.01 10.42
CA ILE A 65 1.87 -2.40 9.09
C ILE A 65 2.92 -1.28 9.11
N HIS A 66 2.91 -0.43 10.14
CA HIS A 66 3.87 0.66 10.28
C HIS A 66 5.32 0.16 10.35
N LEU A 67 5.59 -0.90 11.12
CA LEU A 67 6.93 -1.49 11.22
C LEU A 67 7.43 -2.00 9.86
N LEU A 68 6.58 -2.72 9.12
CA LEU A 68 6.89 -3.20 7.78
C LEU A 68 7.09 -2.04 6.80
N LEU A 69 6.34 -0.94 6.95
CA LEU A 69 6.48 0.24 6.09
C LEU A 69 7.87 0.85 6.23
N HIS A 70 8.35 0.99 7.46
CA HIS A 70 9.69 1.48 7.74
C HIS A 70 10.78 0.52 7.25
N SER A 71 10.59 -0.79 7.47
CA SER A 71 11.50 -1.82 6.97
C SER A 71 11.64 -1.76 5.44
N GLN A 72 10.51 -1.74 4.73
CA GLN A 72 10.50 -1.67 3.27
C GLN A 72 11.05 -0.36 2.73
N LYS A 73 10.76 0.79 3.35
CA LYS A 73 11.36 2.07 2.98
C LYS A 73 12.89 2.04 3.11
N LYS A 74 13.42 1.42 4.17
CA LYS A 74 14.87 1.26 4.34
C LYS A 74 15.46 0.37 3.24
N LEU A 75 14.90 -0.83 3.08
CA LEU A 75 15.35 -1.81 2.08
C LEU A 75 15.36 -1.23 0.67
N LEU A 76 14.27 -0.57 0.26
CA LEU A 76 14.13 -0.02 -1.08
C LEU A 76 15.13 1.11 -1.34
N SER A 77 15.35 1.99 -0.35
CA SER A 77 16.33 3.06 -0.45
C SER A 77 17.78 2.57 -0.49
N GLU A 78 18.08 1.41 0.11
CA GLU A 78 19.40 0.76 -0.01
C GLU A 78 19.59 0.09 -1.38
N GLN A 79 18.52 -0.46 -1.95
CA GLN A 79 18.54 -1.15 -3.25
C GLN A 79 18.51 -0.18 -4.45
N ASP A 80 17.88 0.98 -4.30
CA ASP A 80 17.77 1.98 -5.35
C ASP A 80 17.96 3.38 -4.78
N VAL A 81 19.19 3.88 -4.95
CA VAL A 81 19.62 5.21 -4.52
C VAL A 81 18.93 6.36 -5.26
N THR A 82 18.22 6.08 -6.37
CA THR A 82 17.48 7.10 -7.13
C THR A 82 16.12 7.44 -6.50
N ILE A 83 15.64 6.62 -5.56
CA ILE A 83 14.41 6.91 -4.82
C ILE A 83 14.62 8.14 -3.94
N ALA A 84 13.92 9.22 -4.27
CA ALA A 84 14.02 10.52 -3.60
C ALA A 84 12.81 10.85 -2.72
N GLY A 85 11.77 10.03 -2.75
CA GLY A 85 10.57 10.23 -1.95
C GLY A 85 9.62 9.04 -1.99
N TYR A 86 8.50 9.15 -1.28
CA TYR A 86 7.47 8.12 -1.22
C TYR A 86 6.09 8.74 -1.16
N ASN A 87 5.10 8.09 -1.77
CA ASN A 87 3.70 8.27 -1.43
C ASN A 87 3.21 7.05 -0.66
N ILE A 88 2.41 7.32 0.38
CA ILE A 88 1.76 6.28 1.18
C ILE A 88 0.27 6.57 1.12
N GLY A 89 -0.55 5.55 0.92
CA GLY A 89 -1.99 5.72 0.81
C GLY A 89 -2.76 4.41 0.93
N MET A 90 -4.07 4.54 1.09
CA MET A 90 -5.03 3.43 1.09
C MET A 90 -6.37 3.98 0.60
N ASN A 91 -7.06 3.20 -0.22
CA ASN A 91 -8.42 3.52 -0.67
C ASN A 91 -9.42 2.77 0.22
N CYS A 92 -10.25 3.51 0.96
CA CYS A 92 -11.29 2.94 1.82
C CYS A 92 -12.68 3.13 1.20
N GLY A 93 -13.29 2.04 0.74
CA GLY A 93 -14.59 2.03 0.09
C GLY A 93 -14.55 2.27 -1.43
N LYS A 94 -15.64 1.87 -2.09
CA LYS A 94 -15.75 1.86 -3.56
C LYS A 94 -15.60 3.27 -4.17
N VAL A 95 -16.20 4.27 -3.53
CA VAL A 95 -16.16 5.67 -4.00
C VAL A 95 -14.75 6.25 -3.94
N ALA A 96 -13.92 5.78 -3.01
CA ALA A 96 -12.51 6.14 -2.90
C ALA A 96 -11.61 5.33 -3.87
N GLY A 97 -12.19 4.48 -4.74
CA GLY A 97 -11.43 3.68 -5.70
C GLY A 97 -10.89 2.36 -5.15
N GLN A 98 -11.42 1.84 -4.04
CA GLN A 98 -11.05 0.51 -3.56
C GLN A 98 -11.58 -0.57 -4.51
N SER A 99 -10.69 -1.47 -4.94
CA SER A 99 -11.00 -2.58 -5.85
C SER A 99 -10.76 -3.97 -5.25
N VAL A 100 -9.83 -4.08 -4.30
CA VAL A 100 -9.62 -5.29 -3.49
C VAL A 100 -10.16 -5.06 -2.09
N TRP A 101 -11.15 -5.87 -1.69
CA TRP A 101 -11.88 -5.75 -0.42
C TRP A 101 -11.15 -6.40 0.76
N HIS A 102 -9.85 -6.13 0.84
CA HIS A 102 -8.98 -6.48 1.96
C HIS A 102 -7.97 -5.34 2.07
N CYS A 103 -7.87 -4.75 3.25
CA CYS A 103 -7.02 -3.59 3.52
C CYS A 103 -5.60 -3.79 2.97
N HIS A 104 -5.07 -2.79 2.26
CA HIS A 104 -3.71 -2.83 1.73
C HIS A 104 -3.16 -1.42 1.66
N VAL A 105 -2.13 -1.14 2.45
CA VAL A 105 -1.46 0.16 2.43
C VAL A 105 -0.42 0.16 1.32
N HIS A 106 -0.54 1.12 0.41
CA HIS A 106 0.41 1.36 -0.65
C HIS A 106 1.66 2.06 -0.11
N LEU A 107 2.83 1.57 -0.48
CA LEU A 107 4.11 2.25 -0.38
C LEU A 107 4.65 2.39 -1.81
N ILE A 108 4.62 3.63 -2.32
CA ILE A 108 4.95 3.96 -3.71
C ILE A 108 6.27 4.76 -3.71
N PRO A 109 7.40 4.16 -4.10
CA PRO A 109 8.67 4.88 -4.24
C PRO A 109 8.62 5.91 -5.37
N ARG A 110 9.17 7.09 -5.14
CA ARG A 110 9.17 8.21 -6.08
C ARG A 110 10.59 8.60 -6.49
N ARG A 111 10.76 8.97 -7.75
CA ARG A 111 12.04 9.36 -8.36
C ARG A 111 11.89 10.71 -9.05
N GLN A 112 13.00 11.42 -9.25
CA GLN A 112 12.97 12.67 -9.99
C GLN A 112 12.48 12.42 -11.43
N GLY A 113 11.48 13.19 -11.87
CA GLY A 113 10.93 13.10 -13.23
C GLY A 113 9.92 11.97 -13.46
N ASP A 114 9.55 11.19 -12.45
CA ASP A 114 8.54 10.12 -12.59
C ASP A 114 7.10 10.64 -12.76
N ALA A 115 6.87 11.92 -12.48
CA ALA A 115 5.64 12.63 -12.76
C ALA A 115 5.96 14.06 -13.20
N PRO A 116 5.26 14.59 -14.23
CA PRO A 116 5.53 15.94 -14.75
C PRO A 116 5.20 17.05 -13.73
N TYR A 117 4.15 16.87 -12.92
CA TYR A 117 3.70 17.85 -11.94
C TYR A 117 3.41 17.17 -10.58
N PRO A 118 4.45 16.83 -9.80
CA PRO A 118 4.30 16.03 -8.58
C PRO A 118 3.67 16.78 -7.40
N LYS A 119 3.70 18.12 -7.44
CA LYS A 119 3.09 18.97 -6.38
C LYS A 119 1.60 18.66 -6.27
N GLY A 120 1.11 18.52 -5.05
CA GLY A 120 -0.25 18.10 -4.75
C GLY A 120 -0.39 16.63 -4.36
N GLY A 121 0.50 15.75 -4.85
CA GLY A 121 0.58 14.35 -4.44
C GLY A 121 -0.79 13.66 -4.40
N VAL A 122 -1.22 13.25 -3.21
CA VAL A 122 -2.51 12.56 -2.96
C VAL A 122 -3.73 13.33 -3.46
N ARG A 123 -3.65 14.65 -3.69
CA ARG A 123 -4.76 15.43 -4.23
C ARG A 123 -5.14 15.05 -5.66
N HIS A 124 -4.19 14.49 -6.42
CA HIS A 124 -4.42 14.03 -7.79
C HIS A 124 -5.41 12.86 -7.88
N VAL A 125 -5.87 12.29 -6.75
CA VAL A 125 -6.99 11.33 -6.73
C VAL A 125 -8.30 11.95 -7.23
N ILE A 126 -8.49 13.27 -7.07
CA ILE A 126 -9.59 14.00 -7.70
C ILE A 126 -9.03 14.70 -8.95
N PRO A 127 -9.48 14.31 -10.16
CA PRO A 127 -9.06 14.95 -11.39
C PRO A 127 -9.20 16.47 -11.32
N TYR A 128 -8.22 17.18 -11.88
CA TYR A 128 -8.18 18.65 -11.94
C TYR A 128 -8.15 19.38 -10.58
N LYS A 129 -7.95 18.66 -9.46
CA LYS A 129 -7.76 19.27 -8.12
C LYS A 129 -6.38 18.99 -7.51
N GLY A 130 -5.52 18.34 -8.28
CA GLY A 130 -4.16 17.99 -7.89
C GLY A 130 -3.28 19.22 -7.71
N ASN A 131 -3.33 20.17 -8.65
CA ASN A 131 -2.52 21.38 -8.56
C ASN A 131 -3.20 22.43 -7.68
N TYR A 132 -2.40 23.14 -6.88
CA TYR A 132 -2.90 24.24 -6.06
C TYR A 132 -3.24 25.48 -6.88
N GLU A 133 -2.71 25.59 -8.09
CA GLU A 133 -2.97 26.71 -8.99
C GLU A 133 -4.39 26.67 -9.57
N ASP A 134 -4.99 25.48 -9.64
CA ASP A 134 -6.40 25.26 -10.05
C ASP A 134 -7.42 25.76 -8.99
N LEU A 135 -6.96 26.24 -7.83
CA LEU A 135 -7.81 26.74 -6.73
C LEU A 135 -8.06 28.26 -6.78
N LYS A 136 -7.50 28.95 -7.76
CA LYS A 136 -7.75 30.38 -8.01
C LYS A 136 -8.87 30.55 -9.02
#